data_AF-F3CDJ1-F1
#
_entry.id   AF-F3CDJ1-F1
#
_cell.length_a   1.000
_cell.length_b   1.000
_cell.length_c   1.000
_cell.angle_alpha   90.00
_cell.angle_beta   90.00
_cell.angle_gamma   90.00
#
_symmetry.space_group_name_H-M   'P 1'
#
loop_
_entity.id
_entity.type
_entity.pdbx_description
1 polymer ?
#
loop_
_entity_poly.entity_id
_entity_poly.type
_entity_poly.pdbx_seq_one_letter_code
_entity_poly.pdbx_strand_id
1 'polypeptide(L)' 'ARGGRSEALEGRATPQRTVIIEFESYEQAVACYHSPQYQNAMSHRQGAAKAEIVIVEGQP' A
#
# COMPACT_ATOMS: atom_id res chain seq x y z
N ALA A 1 1.06 3.02 -9.90
CA ALA A 1 1.38 1.69 -10.51
C ALA A 1 0.63 0.58 -9.75
N ARG A 2 0.18 -0.51 -10.40
CA ARG A 2 -0.66 -1.56 -9.77
C ARG A 2 -0.18 -3.00 -10.02
N GLY A 3 1.05 -3.34 -9.65
CA GLY A 3 1.59 -4.71 -9.76
C GLY A 3 2.36 -5.01 -11.03
N GLY A 4 3.06 -4.01 -11.60
CA GLY A 4 4.04 -4.26 -12.67
C GLY A 4 5.25 -5.05 -12.17
N ARG A 5 6.13 -5.46 -13.08
CA ARG A 5 7.40 -6.13 -12.76
C ARG A 5 8.17 -5.32 -11.72
N SER A 6 8.61 -5.99 -10.65
CA SER A 6 9.40 -5.38 -9.59
C SER A 6 10.46 -6.37 -9.11
N GLU A 7 11.50 -5.84 -8.46
CA GLU A 7 12.62 -6.61 -7.94
C GLU A 7 13.08 -5.95 -6.62
N ALA A 8 13.16 -6.73 -5.56
CA ALA A 8 13.85 -6.31 -4.34
C ALA A 8 15.35 -6.52 -4.54
N LEU A 9 16.11 -5.43 -4.51
CA LEU A 9 17.55 -5.48 -4.75
C LEU A 9 18.33 -5.92 -3.51
N GLU A 10 17.83 -5.59 -2.31
CA GLU A 10 18.48 -5.88 -1.03
C GLU A 10 17.46 -6.13 0.10
N GLY A 11 17.90 -6.83 1.16
CA GLY A 11 17.23 -6.88 2.47
C GLY A 11 15.99 -7.77 2.60
N ARG A 12 15.33 -8.15 1.51
CA ARG A 12 14.15 -9.05 1.53
C ARG A 12 13.87 -9.70 0.19
N ALA A 13 12.98 -10.69 0.18
CA ALA A 13 12.43 -11.24 -1.06
C ALA A 13 11.54 -10.22 -1.79
N THR A 14 11.55 -10.26 -3.13
CA THR A 14 10.65 -9.45 -3.98
C THR A 14 9.19 -9.78 -3.67
N PRO A 15 8.36 -8.78 -3.28
CA PRO A 15 6.93 -9.01 -3.09
C PRO A 15 6.26 -9.47 -4.37
N GLN A 16 5.31 -10.41 -4.27
CA GLN A 16 4.55 -10.87 -5.43
C GLN A 16 3.75 -9.74 -6.10
N ARG A 17 3.39 -8.70 -5.35
CA ARG A 17 2.65 -7.55 -5.85
C ARG A 17 3.02 -6.28 -5.11
N THR A 18 3.40 -5.25 -5.87
CA THR A 18 3.67 -3.90 -5.35
C THR A 18 2.68 -2.91 -5.99
N VAL A 19 2.06 -2.07 -5.16
CA VAL A 19 1.11 -1.06 -5.59
C VAL A 19 1.57 0.30 -5.07
N ILE A 20 1.57 1.29 -5.95
CA ILE A 20 1.85 2.69 -5.62
C ILE A 20 0.60 3.49 -5.94
N ILE A 21 0.08 4.17 -4.91
CA ILE A 21 -1.09 5.04 -4.98
C ILE A 21 -0.62 6.43 -4.58
N GLU A 22 -0.84 7.39 -5.47
CA GLU A 22 -0.55 8.80 -5.23
C GLU A 22 -1.82 9.50 -4.75
N PHE A 23 -1.65 10.40 -3.78
CA PHE A 23 -2.69 11.25 -3.24
C PHE A 23 -2.21 12.70 -3.28
N GLU A 24 -3.15 13.65 -3.27
CA GLU A 24 -2.81 15.08 -3.30
C GLU A 24 -2.13 15.54 -2.00
N SER A 25 -2.38 14.86 -0.88
CA SER A 25 -1.72 15.13 0.40
C SER A 25 -1.53 13.87 1.25
N TYR A 26 -0.63 13.96 2.22
CA TYR A 26 -0.39 12.89 3.20
C TYR A 26 -1.66 12.58 4.01
N GLU A 27 -2.39 13.62 4.45
CA GLU A 27 -3.62 13.51 5.23
C GLU A 27 -4.71 12.78 4.45
N GLN A 28 -4.83 13.03 3.13
CA GLN A 28 -5.79 12.30 2.30
C GLN A 28 -5.46 10.81 2.23
N ALA A 29 -4.18 10.44 2.12
CA ALA A 29 -3.76 9.05 2.12
C ALA A 29 -4.09 8.36 3.47
N VAL A 30 -3.83 9.04 4.59
CA VAL A 30 -4.14 8.56 5.94
C VAL A 30 -5.66 8.42 6.13
N ALA A 31 -6.43 9.44 5.74
CA ALA A 31 -7.89 9.41 5.81
C ALA A 31 -8.47 8.28 4.95
N CYS A 32 -7.92 8.04 3.76
CA CYS A 32 -8.31 6.92 2.91
C CYS A 32 -8.08 5.59 3.62
N TYR A 33 -6.88 5.37 4.18
CA TYR A 33 -6.57 4.14 4.91
C TYR A 33 -7.52 3.91 6.08
N HIS A 34 -7.83 4.94 6.87
CA HIS A 34 -8.72 4.83 8.03
C HIS A 34 -10.22 4.86 7.70
N SER A 35 -10.59 5.09 6.44
CA SER A 35 -12.00 5.15 6.03
C SER A 35 -12.74 3.82 6.31
N PRO A 36 -14.03 3.86 6.69
CA PRO A 36 -14.83 2.65 6.89
C PRO A 36 -14.85 1.75 5.65
N GLN A 37 -14.87 2.35 4.46
CA GLN A 37 -14.88 1.64 3.19
C GLN A 37 -13.56 0.88 2.98
N TYR A 38 -12.42 1.51 3.22
CA TYR A 38 -11.12 0.84 3.09
C TYR A 38 -10.93 -0.23 4.17
N GLN A 39 -11.33 0.04 5.42
CA GLN A 39 -11.23 -0.94 6.50
C GLN A 39 -12.10 -2.18 6.23
N ASN A 40 -13.31 -1.99 5.69
CA ASN A 40 -14.14 -3.11 5.22
C ASN A 40 -13.44 -3.88 4.09
N ALA A 41 -12.95 -3.19 3.05
CA ALA A 41 -12.19 -3.82 1.97
C ALA A 41 -10.95 -4.59 2.46
N MET A 42 -10.26 -4.06 3.48
CA MET A 42 -9.09 -4.70 4.10
C MET A 42 -9.46 -6.00 4.80
N SER A 43 -10.64 -6.09 5.42
CA SER A 43 -11.08 -7.32 6.09
C SER A 43 -11.12 -8.53 5.14
N HIS A 44 -11.50 -8.33 3.89
CA HIS A 44 -11.48 -9.38 2.86
C HIS A 44 -10.07 -9.88 2.51
N ARG A 45 -9.02 -9.08 2.78
CA ARG A 45 -7.63 -9.47 2.59
C ARG A 45 -7.07 -10.25 3.78
N GLN A 46 -7.65 -10.11 4.97
CA GLN A 46 -7.15 -10.77 6.18
C GLN A 46 -7.17 -12.29 6.01
N GLY A 47 -6.06 -12.95 6.34
CA GLY A 47 -5.88 -14.40 6.14
C GLY A 47 -5.57 -14.82 4.70
N ALA A 48 -5.94 -14.02 3.68
CA ALA A 48 -5.66 -14.32 2.28
C ALA A 48 -4.27 -13.86 1.82
N ALA A 49 -3.74 -12.78 2.40
CA ALA A 49 -2.41 -12.27 2.07
C ALA A 49 -1.78 -11.47 3.22
N LYS A 50 -0.44 -11.57 3.34
CA LYS A 50 0.35 -10.62 4.13
C LYS A 50 0.60 -9.37 3.29
N ALA A 51 0.25 -8.20 3.81
CA ALA A 51 0.54 -6.93 3.16
C ALA A 51 1.27 -5.98 4.10
N GLU A 52 2.22 -5.25 3.54
CA GLU A 52 2.95 -4.17 4.18
C GLU A 52 2.47 -2.88 3.51
N ILE A 53 1.91 -1.97 4.30
CA ILE A 53 1.37 -0.70 3.81
C ILE A 53 2.12 0.41 4.54
N VAL A 54 2.73 1.29 3.77
CA VAL A 54 3.48 2.44 4.28
C VAL A 54 2.97 3.67 3.54
N ILE A 55 2.64 4.71 4.31
CA ILE A 55 2.31 6.04 3.78
C ILE A 55 3.52 6.92 4.02
N VAL A 56 4.02 7.55 2.96
CA VAL A 56 5.21 8.39 2.99
C VAL A 56 4.80 9.77 2.50
N GLU A 57 5.23 10.80 3.21
CA GLU A 57 5.09 12.18 2.76
C GLU A 57 6.15 12.47 1.69
N GLY A 58 5.71 13.00 0.54
CA GLY A 58 6.63 13.45 -0.50
C GLY A 58 7.46 14.63 0.00
N GLN A 59 8.76 14.59 -0.25
CA GLN A 59 9.64 15.74 -0.05
C GLN A 59 9.93 16.37 -1.42
N PRO A 60 10.06 17.71 -1.51
CA PRO A 60 10.40 18.41 -2.74
C PRO A 60 11.79 18.04 -3.27
#